data_AF-A0A7L2VUZ5-F1
#
_entry.id   AF-A0A7L2VUZ5-F1
#
_cell.length_a   1.000
_cell.length_b   1.000
_cell.length_c   1.000
_cell.angle_alpha   90.00
_cell.angle_beta   90.00
_cell.angle_gamma   90.00
#
_symmetry.space_group_name_H-M   'P 1'
#
loop_
_entity.id
_entity.type
_entity.pdbx_description
1 polymer ?
#
loop_
_entity_poly.entity_id
_entity_poly.type
_entity_poly.pdbx_seq_one_letter_code
_entity_poly.pdbx_strand_id
1 'polypeptide(L)'
;ISFKEALQFFQTAQLTQCREKAQAAGGGRGLAALLRCLCGPPRLQPQLRGERELALAMAHCALDDNEGVHMRILQTIYKQLTRSRLGCPRYGEHWEELGFQGRAEERPGGETSAQGHPHPCPEAAQGLHHEPLLLQHFPFCIMSINITRMVLQALREERLSRECNRRQEVIPVLNQLYAAAFLRLYRLWRGQHKTVSDSSVLLKELEFSTKKRPKQLLKSLEVYISQ
;
A
#
# COMPACT_ATOMS: atom_id res chain seq x y z
N ILE A 1 -4.75 -13.56 -11.82
CA ILE A 1 -3.51 -13.07 -12.49
C ILE A 1 -2.34 -13.27 -11.54
N SER A 2 -1.13 -13.59 -12.01
CA SER A 2 0.05 -13.65 -11.13
C SER A 2 0.68 -12.27 -10.93
N PHE A 3 1.48 -12.09 -9.87
CA PHE A 3 2.24 -10.84 -9.67
C PHE A 3 3.17 -10.55 -10.85
N LYS A 4 3.87 -11.58 -11.37
CA LYS A 4 4.79 -11.43 -12.51
C LYS A 4 4.07 -10.95 -13.76
N GLU A 5 2.91 -11.52 -14.04
CA GLU A 5 2.08 -11.12 -15.19
C GLU A 5 1.57 -9.68 -15.05
N ALA A 6 1.10 -9.29 -13.86
CA ALA A 6 0.69 -7.91 -13.58
C ALA A 6 1.86 -6.91 -13.72
N LEU A 7 3.03 -7.24 -13.19
CA LEU A 7 4.23 -6.40 -13.30
C LEU A 7 4.69 -6.27 -14.75
N GLN A 8 4.65 -7.37 -15.53
CA GLN A 8 5.01 -7.37 -16.94
C GLN A 8 4.12 -6.41 -17.74
N PHE A 9 2.82 -6.38 -17.48
CA PHE A 9 1.91 -5.41 -18.10
C PHE A 9 2.39 -3.96 -17.87
N PHE A 10 2.70 -3.58 -16.62
CA PHE A 10 3.18 -2.23 -16.32
C PHE A 10 4.57 -1.92 -16.89
N GLN A 11 5.41 -2.93 -17.09
CA GLN A 11 6.71 -2.78 -17.74
C GLN A 11 6.58 -2.49 -19.24
N THR A 12 5.60 -3.10 -19.90
CA THR A 12 5.37 -2.97 -21.36
C THR A 12 4.39 -1.87 -21.74
N ALA A 13 3.49 -1.49 -20.84
CA ALA A 13 2.49 -0.44 -21.09
C ALA A 13 3.16 0.93 -21.27
N GLN A 14 2.63 1.74 -22.17
CA GLN A 14 3.06 3.14 -22.32
C GLN A 14 2.49 3.97 -21.17
N LEU A 15 3.18 3.97 -20.03
CA LEU A 15 2.84 4.77 -18.85
C LEU A 15 3.27 6.24 -19.00
N THR A 16 3.27 6.81 -20.20
CA THR A 16 3.82 8.15 -20.51
C THR A 16 3.21 9.23 -19.62
N GLN A 17 1.89 9.34 -19.58
CA GLN A 17 1.19 10.32 -18.73
C GLN A 17 1.44 10.11 -17.22
N CYS A 18 1.56 8.85 -16.78
CA CYS A 18 1.84 8.53 -15.38
C CYS A 18 3.29 8.85 -14.99
N ARG A 19 4.24 8.67 -15.91
CA ARG A 19 5.66 9.02 -15.73
C ARG A 19 5.84 10.53 -15.61
N GLU A 20 5.17 11.32 -16.44
CA GLU A 20 5.20 12.79 -16.35
C GLU A 20 4.70 13.28 -14.99
N LYS A 21 3.55 12.77 -14.52
CA LYS A 21 3.01 13.09 -13.19
C LYS A 21 3.97 12.68 -12.06
N ALA A 22 4.62 11.52 -12.19
CA ALA A 22 5.60 11.05 -11.22
C ALA A 22 6.84 11.94 -11.13
N GLN A 23 7.33 12.45 -12.27
CA GLN A 23 8.48 13.34 -12.37
C GLN A 23 8.18 14.74 -11.82
N ALA A 24 7.01 15.30 -12.11
CA ALA A 24 6.58 16.61 -11.63
C ALA A 24 6.47 16.66 -10.08
N ALA A 25 6.10 15.56 -9.44
CA ALA A 25 6.03 15.45 -7.98
C ALA A 25 7.42 15.39 -7.28
N GLY A 26 8.53 15.31 -8.03
CA GLY A 26 9.90 15.20 -7.51
C GLY A 26 10.64 16.53 -7.28
N GLY A 27 9.97 17.67 -7.45
CA GLY A 27 10.57 19.00 -7.47
C GLY A 27 10.84 19.61 -6.10
N GLY A 28 11.96 19.24 -5.45
CA GLY A 28 12.45 19.89 -4.25
C GLY A 28 13.98 19.96 -4.20
N ARG A 29 14.59 20.74 -5.10
CA ARG A 29 16.05 20.96 -5.13
C ARG A 29 16.37 22.30 -4.47
N GLY A 30 16.77 22.25 -3.20
CA GLY A 30 17.32 23.40 -2.46
C GLY A 30 18.63 23.03 -1.75
N LEU A 31 19.20 23.97 -0.98
CA LEU A 31 20.45 23.86 -0.21
C LEU A 31 20.59 22.55 0.62
N ALA A 32 19.47 21.93 1.03
CA ALA A 32 19.44 20.62 1.67
C ALA A 32 20.03 19.47 0.81
N ALA A 33 20.09 19.60 -0.52
CA ALA A 33 20.70 18.60 -1.41
C ALA A 33 22.23 18.60 -1.33
N LEU A 34 22.86 19.76 -1.09
CA LEU A 34 24.31 19.90 -0.91
C LEU A 34 24.76 19.31 0.43
N LEU A 35 24.06 19.62 1.53
CA LEU A 35 24.35 19.06 2.86
C LEU A 35 24.15 17.52 2.92
N ARG A 36 23.20 16.98 2.15
CA ARG A 36 23.00 15.52 2.00
C ARG A 36 24.12 14.83 1.22
N CYS A 37 24.92 15.55 0.43
CA CYS A 37 26.00 14.95 -0.35
C CYS A 37 27.18 14.50 0.53
N LEU A 38 27.40 15.17 1.67
CA LEU A 38 28.57 14.94 2.53
C LEU A 38 28.32 13.91 3.65
N CYS A 39 27.11 13.82 4.19
CA CYS A 39 26.76 12.90 5.29
C CYS A 39 25.39 12.20 5.11
N GLY A 40 24.81 12.24 3.90
CA GLY A 40 23.48 11.68 3.63
C GLY A 40 23.47 10.18 3.33
N PRO A 41 22.29 9.54 3.32
CA PRO A 41 22.14 8.16 2.86
C PRO A 41 22.67 8.00 1.43
N PRO A 42 23.16 6.81 1.06
CA PRO A 42 23.69 6.58 -0.28
C PRO A 42 22.60 6.84 -1.32
N ARG A 43 22.97 7.43 -2.46
CA ARG A 43 22.06 7.61 -3.59
C ARG A 43 21.76 6.25 -4.23
N LEU A 44 20.59 6.16 -4.86
CA LEU A 44 20.21 4.96 -5.62
C LEU A 44 21.11 4.80 -6.85
N GLN A 45 21.61 3.59 -7.07
CA GLN A 45 22.48 3.27 -8.20
C GLN A 45 21.78 3.52 -9.55
N PRO A 46 22.50 3.95 -10.61
CA PRO A 46 21.92 4.28 -11.91
C PRO A 46 21.06 3.16 -12.52
N GLN A 47 21.52 1.91 -12.43
CA GLN A 47 20.79 0.74 -12.94
C GLN A 47 19.43 0.50 -12.29
N LEU A 48 19.25 0.95 -11.05
CA LEU A 48 18.00 0.79 -10.30
C LEU A 48 17.00 1.94 -10.53
N ARG A 49 17.38 2.98 -11.28
CA ARG A 49 16.52 4.13 -11.53
C ARG A 49 15.29 3.76 -12.36
N GLY A 50 15.42 2.85 -13.33
CA GLY A 50 14.31 2.39 -14.14
C GLY A 50 13.20 1.75 -13.31
N GLU A 51 13.55 0.85 -12.38
CA GLU A 51 12.57 0.26 -11.46
C GLU A 51 11.95 1.28 -10.51
N ARG A 52 12.75 2.25 -10.02
CA ARG A 52 12.22 3.35 -9.19
C ARG A 52 11.17 4.15 -9.96
N GLU A 53 11.47 4.54 -11.19
CA GLU A 53 10.55 5.32 -12.02
C GLU A 53 9.29 4.52 -12.36
N LEU A 54 9.42 3.23 -12.65
CA LEU A 54 8.29 2.33 -12.85
C LEU A 54 7.40 2.26 -11.61
N ALA A 55 7.98 2.05 -10.43
CA ALA A 55 7.22 1.98 -9.18
C ALA A 55 6.42 3.26 -8.90
N LEU A 56 7.04 4.42 -9.15
CA LEU A 56 6.39 5.71 -8.98
C LEU A 56 5.32 5.95 -10.05
N ALA A 57 5.55 5.55 -11.30
CA ALA A 57 4.58 5.67 -12.38
C ALA A 57 3.34 4.78 -12.14
N MET A 58 3.54 3.53 -11.71
CA MET A 58 2.44 2.62 -11.33
C MET A 58 1.53 3.25 -10.28
N ALA A 59 2.08 3.97 -9.30
CA ALA A 59 1.30 4.65 -8.28
C ALA A 59 0.45 5.83 -8.79
N HIS A 60 0.77 6.36 -9.97
CA HIS A 60 0.00 7.40 -10.66
C HIS A 60 -0.90 6.82 -11.77
N CYS A 61 -0.87 5.50 -11.98
CA CYS A 61 -1.78 4.82 -12.88
C CYS A 61 -3.14 4.68 -12.20
N ALA A 62 -4.15 5.33 -12.76
CA ALA A 62 -5.52 5.14 -12.32
C ALA A 62 -6.01 3.77 -12.78
N LEU A 63 -6.93 3.18 -12.01
CA LEU A 63 -7.65 2.00 -12.47
C LEU A 63 -8.45 2.38 -13.72
N ASP A 64 -8.23 1.65 -14.79
CA ASP A 64 -8.93 1.80 -16.08
C ASP A 64 -9.79 0.56 -16.33
N ASP A 65 -11.09 0.76 -16.47
CA ASP A 65 -12.06 -0.33 -16.66
C ASP A 65 -11.99 -0.93 -18.09
N ASN A 66 -11.37 -0.22 -19.04
CA ASN A 66 -11.10 -0.75 -20.39
C ASN A 66 -9.90 -1.71 -20.42
N GLU A 67 -9.04 -1.63 -19.40
CA GLU A 67 -7.86 -2.47 -19.27
C GLU A 67 -8.18 -3.75 -18.49
N GLY A 68 -8.43 -4.85 -19.21
CA GLY A 68 -8.80 -6.13 -18.59
C GLY A 68 -7.79 -6.65 -17.55
N VAL A 69 -6.51 -6.27 -17.65
CA VAL A 69 -5.48 -6.59 -16.64
C VAL A 69 -5.81 -5.96 -15.28
N HIS A 70 -6.25 -4.71 -15.25
CA HIS A 70 -6.61 -3.99 -14.04
C HIS A 70 -7.75 -4.69 -13.29
N MET A 71 -8.78 -5.11 -14.02
CA MET A 71 -9.89 -5.88 -13.46
C MET A 71 -9.46 -7.23 -12.89
N ARG A 72 -8.59 -7.96 -13.61
CA ARG A 72 -8.06 -9.25 -13.12
C ARG A 72 -7.19 -9.08 -11.88
N ILE A 73 -6.44 -7.99 -11.75
CA ILE A 73 -5.69 -7.66 -10.53
C ILE A 73 -6.66 -7.46 -9.37
N LEU A 74 -7.66 -6.59 -9.54
CA LEU A 74 -8.65 -6.26 -8.51
C LEU A 74 -9.40 -7.52 -8.02
N GLN A 75 -9.90 -8.34 -8.95
CA GLN A 75 -10.56 -9.60 -8.63
C GLN A 75 -9.64 -10.62 -7.96
N THR A 76 -8.35 -10.63 -8.32
CA THR A 76 -7.38 -11.52 -7.66
C THR A 76 -7.15 -11.08 -6.21
N ILE A 77 -6.99 -9.78 -5.95
CA ILE A 77 -6.87 -9.24 -4.60
C ILE A 77 -8.10 -9.61 -3.77
N TYR A 78 -9.30 -9.39 -4.31
CA TYR A 78 -10.55 -9.75 -3.65
C TYR A 78 -10.59 -11.23 -3.26
N LYS A 79 -10.39 -12.13 -4.22
CA LYS A 79 -10.41 -13.60 -3.99
C LYS A 79 -9.38 -14.03 -2.95
N GLN A 80 -8.19 -13.43 -2.94
CA GLN A 80 -7.14 -13.78 -1.97
C GLN A 80 -7.51 -13.32 -0.55
N LEU A 81 -8.11 -12.15 -0.41
CA LEU A 81 -8.47 -11.59 0.89
C LEU A 81 -9.73 -12.24 1.48
N THR A 82 -10.73 -12.52 0.64
CA THR A 82 -12.02 -13.09 1.07
C THR A 82 -12.06 -14.61 1.03
N ARG A 83 -11.05 -15.23 0.41
CA ARG A 83 -11.03 -16.67 0.06
C ARG A 83 -12.20 -17.09 -0.83
N SER A 84 -12.87 -16.13 -1.47
CA SER A 84 -13.93 -16.40 -2.43
C SER A 84 -13.37 -17.07 -3.68
N ARG A 85 -14.12 -18.05 -4.21
CA ARG A 85 -13.79 -18.71 -5.48
C ARG A 85 -14.45 -18.02 -6.68
N LEU A 86 -15.45 -17.17 -6.41
CA LEU A 86 -16.25 -16.48 -7.43
C LEU A 86 -15.58 -15.19 -7.88
N GLY A 87 -15.79 -14.80 -9.13
CA GLY A 87 -15.44 -13.46 -9.59
C GLY A 87 -16.29 -12.42 -8.86
N CYS A 88 -15.71 -11.25 -8.57
CA CYS A 88 -16.47 -10.11 -8.04
C CYS A 88 -16.66 -9.04 -9.13
N PRO A 89 -17.81 -8.32 -9.12
CA PRO A 89 -18.02 -7.18 -10.00
C PRO A 89 -17.10 -6.01 -9.64
N ARG A 90 -16.96 -5.05 -10.56
CA ARG A 90 -16.13 -3.85 -10.37
C ARG A 90 -16.61 -2.99 -9.20
N TYR A 91 -17.92 -2.90 -9.01
CA TYR A 91 -18.60 -2.07 -8.02
C TYR A 91 -19.54 -2.92 -7.17
N GLY A 92 -19.79 -2.48 -5.94
CA GLY A 92 -20.77 -3.10 -5.03
C GLY A 92 -20.31 -3.12 -3.57
N GLU A 93 -21.26 -3.42 -2.68
CA GLU A 93 -21.09 -3.42 -1.22
C GLU A 93 -20.07 -4.45 -0.72
N HIS A 94 -19.78 -5.48 -1.52
CA HIS A 94 -18.73 -6.46 -1.23
C HIS A 94 -17.33 -5.83 -1.08
N TRP A 95 -17.10 -4.57 -1.48
CA TRP A 95 -15.85 -3.87 -1.18
C TRP A 95 -15.78 -3.33 0.26
N GLU A 96 -16.93 -3.14 0.92
CA GLU A 96 -17.01 -2.67 2.31
C GLU A 96 -16.45 -3.69 3.30
N GLU A 97 -16.60 -4.98 3.00
CA GLU A 97 -16.01 -6.06 3.82
C GLU A 97 -14.47 -6.00 3.84
N LEU A 98 -13.86 -5.43 2.79
CA LEU A 98 -12.42 -5.18 2.72
C LEU A 98 -12.02 -3.83 3.32
N GLY A 99 -12.98 -3.08 3.86
CA GLY A 99 -12.77 -1.80 4.50
C GLY A 99 -12.71 -0.62 3.54
N PHE A 100 -13.24 -0.74 2.31
CA PHE A 100 -13.56 0.46 1.54
C PHE A 100 -14.80 1.12 2.15
N GLN A 101 -14.67 2.36 2.61
CA GLN A 101 -15.78 3.11 3.17
C GLN A 101 -16.16 4.20 2.18
N GLY A 102 -17.30 3.99 1.53
CA GLY A 102 -17.86 4.90 0.53
C GLY A 102 -18.92 4.16 -0.25
N ARG A 103 -20.14 4.70 -0.26
CA ARG A 103 -21.21 4.29 -1.17
C ARG A 103 -20.58 4.07 -2.54
N ALA A 104 -20.77 2.88 -3.13
CA ALA A 104 -20.27 2.55 -4.46
C ALA A 104 -20.73 3.52 -5.57
N GLU A 105 -21.62 4.46 -5.24
CA GLU A 105 -22.19 5.50 -6.10
C GLU A 105 -21.52 6.89 -5.98
N GLU A 106 -20.64 7.14 -5.00
CA GLU A 106 -20.10 8.51 -4.79
C GLU A 106 -18.66 8.67 -5.27
N ARG A 107 -18.49 8.74 -6.60
CA ARG A 107 -17.78 9.81 -7.37
C ARG A 107 -17.56 9.37 -8.83
N PRO A 108 -17.75 10.24 -9.86
CA PRO A 108 -17.65 11.71 -9.85
C PRO A 108 -18.89 12.46 -10.42
N GLY A 109 -19.27 13.56 -9.78
CA GLY A 109 -20.33 14.48 -10.27
C GLY A 109 -21.62 14.35 -9.47
N GLY A 110 -21.85 15.30 -8.55
CA GLY A 110 -23.04 15.30 -7.70
C GLY A 110 -22.81 16.15 -6.47
N GLU A 111 -23.25 17.40 -6.53
CA GLU A 111 -23.36 18.28 -5.38
C GLU A 111 -24.46 17.74 -4.45
N THR A 112 -24.29 17.92 -3.12
CA THR A 112 -25.32 17.76 -2.05
C THR A 112 -25.85 16.38 -1.64
N SER A 113 -25.46 15.90 -0.44
CA SER A 113 -26.35 15.37 0.63
C SER A 113 -25.49 14.96 1.84
N ALA A 114 -25.48 15.70 2.95
CA ALA A 114 -26.48 15.72 4.04
C ALA A 114 -26.39 14.51 5.00
N GLN A 115 -25.68 14.73 6.12
CA GLN A 115 -26.13 14.51 7.51
C GLN A 115 -26.61 13.11 7.97
N GLY A 116 -25.90 12.50 8.94
CA GLY A 116 -26.47 11.47 9.84
C GLY A 116 -25.47 10.47 10.45
N HIS A 117 -25.24 10.53 11.76
CA HIS A 117 -24.75 9.43 12.64
C HIS A 117 -25.97 8.87 13.43
N PRO A 118 -25.89 7.89 14.39
CA PRO A 118 -25.04 6.69 14.65
C PRO A 118 -25.87 5.38 15.01
N HIS A 119 -25.25 4.20 15.30
CA HIS A 119 -25.44 3.34 16.53
C HIS A 119 -24.93 1.86 16.45
N PRO A 120 -24.64 1.16 17.60
CA PRO A 120 -23.83 -0.08 17.74
C PRO A 120 -24.51 -1.34 18.37
N CYS A 121 -23.76 -2.49 18.41
CA CYS A 121 -23.86 -3.73 19.26
C CYS A 121 -24.82 -4.90 18.86
N PRO A 122 -24.70 -6.16 19.39
CA PRO A 122 -23.53 -6.97 19.84
C PRO A 122 -23.56 -8.51 19.52
N GLU A 123 -22.38 -9.16 19.64
CA GLU A 123 -22.11 -10.54 20.14
C GLU A 123 -22.67 -11.81 19.46
N ALA A 124 -21.77 -12.50 18.72
CA ALA A 124 -21.56 -13.95 18.81
C ALA A 124 -20.18 -14.30 18.20
N ALA A 125 -19.11 -14.15 19.00
CA ALA A 125 -17.76 -14.56 18.61
C ALA A 125 -17.26 -15.61 19.62
N GLN A 126 -17.30 -16.88 19.23
CA GLN A 126 -16.53 -17.93 19.90
C GLN A 126 -15.79 -18.77 18.84
N GLY A 127 -14.49 -18.98 19.09
CA GLY A 127 -13.73 -20.05 18.45
C GLY A 127 -12.70 -19.62 17.40
N LEU A 128 -11.71 -18.84 17.82
CA LEU A 128 -10.50 -18.51 17.06
C LEU A 128 -9.64 -19.76 16.75
N HIS A 129 -9.97 -20.53 15.71
CA HIS A 129 -9.05 -21.48 15.08
C HIS A 129 -9.14 -21.58 13.55
N HIS A 130 -9.93 -20.73 12.89
CA HIS A 130 -9.89 -20.49 11.44
C HIS A 130 -10.33 -19.02 11.24
N GLU A 131 -9.41 -18.07 11.01
CA GLU A 131 -9.81 -16.66 10.89
C GLU A 131 -9.63 -16.12 9.46
N PRO A 132 -10.73 -15.79 8.76
CA PRO A 132 -10.70 -14.86 7.64
C PRO A 132 -10.26 -13.50 8.15
N LEU A 133 -9.45 -12.80 7.35
CA LEU A 133 -8.97 -11.43 7.57
C LEU A 133 -10.11 -10.40 7.81
N LEU A 134 -11.37 -10.81 7.62
CA LEU A 134 -12.60 -10.02 7.60
C LEU A 134 -13.25 -9.80 8.98
N LEU A 135 -12.77 -10.44 10.06
CA LEU A 135 -13.57 -10.61 11.29
C LEU A 135 -13.33 -9.61 12.44
N GLN A 136 -12.61 -8.51 12.24
CA GLN A 136 -12.31 -7.53 13.32
C GLN A 136 -12.44 -6.06 12.90
N HIS A 137 -13.38 -5.72 12.01
CA HIS A 137 -13.56 -4.33 11.52
C HIS A 137 -12.26 -3.67 11.04
N PHE A 138 -11.24 -4.46 10.68
CA PHE A 138 -9.93 -3.95 10.32
C PHE A 138 -10.04 -3.37 8.90
N PRO A 139 -9.80 -2.07 8.69
CA PRO A 139 -10.06 -1.43 7.41
C PRO A 139 -8.92 -1.73 6.42
N PHE A 140 -8.80 -3.00 5.99
CA PHE A 140 -7.66 -3.54 5.26
C PHE A 140 -7.25 -2.68 4.07
N CYS A 141 -8.19 -2.35 3.17
CA CYS A 141 -7.91 -1.61 1.95
C CYS A 141 -7.48 -0.17 2.22
N ILE A 142 -8.15 0.54 3.13
CA ILE A 142 -7.75 1.90 3.51
C ILE A 142 -6.35 1.91 4.14
N MET A 143 -6.05 0.95 5.01
CA MET A 143 -4.71 0.84 5.61
C MET A 143 -3.66 0.47 4.56
N SER A 144 -3.99 -0.42 3.64
CA SER A 144 -3.14 -0.81 2.51
C SER A 144 -2.74 0.39 1.63
N ILE A 145 -3.72 1.25 1.30
CA ILE A 145 -3.49 2.47 0.52
C ILE A 145 -2.53 3.40 1.28
N ASN A 146 -2.75 3.60 2.58
CA ASN A 146 -1.87 4.43 3.40
C ASN A 146 -0.45 3.87 3.48
N ILE A 147 -0.29 2.55 3.67
CA ILE A 147 1.01 1.89 3.68
C ILE A 147 1.72 2.03 2.32
N THR A 148 0.99 1.82 1.23
CA THR A 148 1.53 2.00 -0.13
C THR A 148 2.07 3.42 -0.31
N ARG A 149 1.32 4.45 0.13
CA ARG A 149 1.79 5.84 0.11
C ARG A 149 3.06 6.05 0.95
N MET A 150 3.13 5.50 2.16
CA MET A 150 4.30 5.60 3.03
C MET A 150 5.55 4.96 2.41
N VAL A 151 5.41 3.77 1.82
CA VAL A 151 6.49 3.03 1.15
C VAL A 151 7.00 3.81 -0.06
N LEU A 152 6.11 4.33 -0.90
CA LEU A 152 6.48 5.15 -2.06
C LEU A 152 7.13 6.47 -1.65
N GLN A 153 6.68 7.08 -0.55
CA GLN A 153 7.33 8.28 -0.04
C GLN A 153 8.72 7.99 0.52
N ALA A 154 8.91 6.86 1.22
CA ALA A 154 10.24 6.42 1.65
C ALA A 154 11.19 6.20 0.46
N LEU A 155 10.68 5.69 -0.67
CA LEU A 155 11.43 5.59 -1.92
C LEU A 155 11.77 6.97 -2.51
N ARG A 156 10.80 7.89 -2.58
CA ARG A 156 11.01 9.26 -3.09
C ARG A 156 12.06 10.02 -2.27
N GLU A 157 12.03 9.85 -0.96
CA GLU A 157 12.99 10.44 -0.01
C GLU A 157 14.35 9.71 0.06
N GLU A 158 14.58 8.70 -0.80
CA GLU A 158 15.82 7.92 -0.85
C GLU A 158 16.17 7.18 0.46
N ARG A 159 15.17 6.94 1.33
CA ARG A 159 15.34 6.20 2.60
C ARG A 159 15.69 4.73 2.37
N LEU A 160 15.31 4.20 1.22
CA LEU A 160 15.48 2.80 0.85
C LEU A 160 16.71 2.54 -0.03
N SER A 161 17.38 3.59 -0.52
CA SER A 161 18.50 3.48 -1.46
C SER A 161 19.60 2.55 -0.98
N ARG A 162 19.95 2.58 0.31
CA ARG A 162 20.96 1.68 0.88
C ARG A 162 20.55 0.21 0.77
N GLU A 163 19.29 -0.09 0.99
CA GLU A 163 18.77 -1.46 0.94
C GLU A 163 18.56 -1.94 -0.49
N CYS A 164 18.02 -1.09 -1.37
CA CYS A 164 17.90 -1.38 -2.80
C CYS A 164 19.27 -1.62 -3.43
N ASN A 165 20.26 -0.77 -3.15
CA ASN A 165 21.63 -0.96 -3.65
C ASN A 165 22.27 -2.25 -3.10
N ARG A 166 21.96 -2.65 -1.87
CA ARG A 166 22.48 -3.89 -1.29
C ARG A 166 21.89 -5.12 -1.99
N ARG A 167 20.59 -5.10 -2.29
CA ARG A 167 19.87 -6.22 -2.90
C ARG A 167 19.86 -6.20 -4.43
N GLN A 168 20.28 -5.10 -5.04
CA GLN A 168 20.26 -4.88 -6.50
C GLN A 168 18.86 -4.91 -7.12
N GLU A 169 17.83 -4.59 -6.33
CA GLU A 169 16.44 -4.63 -6.77
C GLU A 169 15.63 -3.53 -6.03
N VAL A 170 14.62 -2.94 -6.68
CA VAL A 170 13.75 -1.93 -6.05
C VAL A 170 12.37 -2.51 -5.75
N ILE A 171 11.70 -3.08 -6.75
CA ILE A 171 10.31 -3.55 -6.60
C ILE A 171 10.17 -4.60 -5.48
N PRO A 172 11.03 -5.64 -5.38
CA PRO A 172 10.99 -6.60 -4.27
C PRO A 172 11.19 -5.94 -2.90
N VAL A 173 12.09 -4.95 -2.79
CA VAL A 173 12.32 -4.21 -1.54
C VAL A 173 11.08 -3.43 -1.12
N LEU A 174 10.38 -2.80 -2.07
CA LEU A 174 9.12 -2.11 -1.80
C LEU A 174 8.03 -3.07 -1.33
N ASN A 175 7.88 -4.21 -2.00
CA ASN A 175 6.89 -5.23 -1.65
C ASN A 175 7.14 -5.80 -0.26
N GLN A 176 8.41 -6.09 0.09
CA GLN A 176 8.76 -6.56 1.43
C GLN A 176 8.55 -5.48 2.49
N LEU A 177 8.87 -4.23 2.20
CA LEU A 177 8.63 -3.15 3.15
C LEU A 177 7.13 -2.93 3.37
N TYR A 178 6.32 -3.01 2.30
CA TYR A 178 4.86 -3.00 2.38
C TYR A 178 4.36 -4.13 3.30
N ALA A 179 4.78 -5.38 3.04
CA ALA A 179 4.37 -6.53 3.85
C ALA A 179 4.81 -6.38 5.32
N ALA A 180 6.02 -5.89 5.56
CA ALA A 180 6.56 -5.67 6.90
C ALA A 180 5.79 -4.60 7.67
N ALA A 181 5.47 -3.48 7.01
CA ALA A 181 4.64 -2.42 7.57
C ALA A 181 3.22 -2.92 7.86
N PHE A 182 2.63 -3.68 6.94
CA PHE A 182 1.29 -4.24 7.11
C PHE A 182 1.23 -5.23 8.27
N LEU A 183 2.20 -6.14 8.37
CA LEU A 183 2.33 -7.09 9.48
C LEU A 183 2.47 -6.36 10.82
N ARG A 184 3.33 -5.34 10.89
CA ARG A 184 3.50 -4.53 12.10
C ARG A 184 2.21 -3.85 12.50
N LEU A 185 1.52 -3.23 11.54
CA LEU A 185 0.22 -2.60 11.77
C LEU A 185 -0.79 -3.60 12.31
N TYR A 186 -0.95 -4.74 11.63
CA TYR A 186 -1.92 -5.76 12.00
C TYR A 186 -1.65 -6.32 13.40
N ARG A 187 -0.37 -6.56 13.75
CA ARG A 187 0.02 -6.99 15.11
C ARG A 187 -0.29 -5.94 16.17
N LEU A 188 -0.02 -4.66 15.90
CA LEU A 188 -0.37 -3.57 16.81
C LEU A 188 -1.89 -3.45 16.98
N TRP A 189 -2.62 -3.55 15.87
CA TRP A 189 -4.06 -3.46 15.85
C TRP A 189 -4.68 -4.56 16.72
N ARG A 190 -4.30 -5.81 16.47
CA ARG A 190 -4.80 -6.97 17.20
C ARG A 190 -4.31 -7.00 18.65
N GLY A 191 -3.02 -6.77 18.86
CA GLY A 191 -2.40 -6.89 20.19
C GLY A 191 -2.80 -5.79 21.18
N GLN A 192 -3.29 -4.64 20.70
CA GLN A 192 -3.75 -3.53 21.54
C GLN A 192 -5.25 -3.24 21.39
N HIS A 193 -6.01 -4.15 20.76
CA HIS A 193 -7.46 -4.01 20.53
C HIS A 193 -7.84 -2.65 19.93
N LYS A 194 -7.11 -2.23 18.90
CA LYS A 194 -7.29 -0.92 18.27
C LYS A 194 -8.55 -0.86 17.43
N THR A 195 -9.08 0.36 17.30
CA THR A 195 -10.29 0.65 16.53
C THR A 195 -9.99 1.61 15.38
N VAL A 196 -10.97 1.84 14.52
CA VAL A 196 -10.87 2.82 13.43
C VAL A 196 -10.46 4.21 13.94
N SER A 197 -10.90 4.60 15.14
CA SER A 197 -10.52 5.88 15.76
C SER A 197 -9.02 5.99 16.09
N ASP A 198 -8.33 4.87 16.31
CA ASP A 198 -6.89 4.84 16.57
C ASP A 198 -6.04 4.92 15.29
N SER A 199 -6.66 4.83 14.11
CA SER A 199 -5.95 4.69 12.83
C SER A 199 -4.94 5.82 12.59
N SER A 200 -5.29 7.06 12.92
CA SER A 200 -4.41 8.22 12.70
C SER A 200 -3.12 8.14 13.52
N VAL A 201 -3.22 7.71 14.78
CA VAL A 201 -2.08 7.54 15.69
C VAL A 201 -1.20 6.38 15.22
N LEU A 202 -1.82 5.23 14.88
CA LEU A 202 -1.11 4.06 14.38
C LEU A 202 -0.37 4.35 13.06
N LEU A 203 -1.02 5.05 12.13
CA LEU A 203 -0.41 5.42 10.85
C LEU A 203 0.80 6.34 11.06
N LYS A 204 0.75 7.26 12.03
CA LYS A 204 1.88 8.13 12.36
C LYS A 204 3.06 7.36 12.96
N GLU A 205 2.82 6.41 13.86
CA GLU A 205 3.85 5.51 14.38
C GLU A 205 4.46 4.65 13.26
N LEU A 206 3.61 4.13 12.38
CA LEU A 206 4.02 3.29 11.26
C LEU A 206 4.84 4.07 10.23
N GLU A 207 4.47 5.32 9.95
CA GLU A 207 5.20 6.22 9.06
C GLU A 207 6.62 6.47 9.59
N PHE A 208 6.74 6.75 10.89
CA PHE A 208 8.04 6.91 11.54
C PHE A 208 8.91 5.65 11.35
N SER A 209 8.36 4.47 11.64
CA SER A 209 9.07 3.20 11.51
C SER A 209 9.49 2.91 10.07
N THR A 210 8.58 3.14 9.12
CA THR A 210 8.80 2.90 7.68
C THR A 210 9.87 3.81 7.10
N LYS A 211 9.89 5.10 7.49
CA LYS A 211 10.85 6.08 6.94
C LYS A 211 12.18 6.13 7.67
N LYS A 212 12.18 6.00 9.00
CA LYS A 212 13.39 6.16 9.83
C LYS A 212 14.11 4.85 10.09
N ARG A 213 13.38 3.73 10.13
CA ARG A 213 13.92 2.41 10.51
C ARG A 213 13.50 1.29 9.53
N PRO A 214 13.56 1.50 8.20
CA PRO A 214 13.09 0.49 7.23
C PRO A 214 13.83 -0.85 7.36
N LYS A 215 15.13 -0.82 7.67
CA LYS A 215 15.93 -2.04 7.88
C LYS A 215 15.45 -2.91 9.05
N GLN A 216 15.07 -2.27 10.16
CA GLN A 216 14.57 -3.01 11.33
C GLN A 216 13.23 -3.66 11.02
N LEU A 217 12.38 -2.95 10.26
CA LEU A 217 11.08 -3.45 9.83
C LEU A 217 11.22 -4.66 8.89
N LEU A 218 12.12 -4.58 7.90
CA LEU A 218 12.44 -5.69 7.01
C LEU A 218 13.00 -6.91 7.76
N LYS A 219 13.92 -6.69 8.72
CA LYS A 219 14.46 -7.78 9.54
C LYS A 219 13.38 -8.47 10.40
N SER A 220 12.43 -7.69 10.94
CA SER A 220 11.30 -8.23 11.69
C SER A 220 10.40 -9.12 10.83
N LEU A 221 10.19 -8.75 9.56
CA LEU A 221 9.47 -9.58 8.60
C LEU A 221 10.24 -10.87 8.29
N GLU A 222 11.55 -10.79 8.03
CA GLU A 222 12.40 -11.96 7.76
C GLU A 222 12.32 -12.97 8.91
N VAL A 223 12.41 -12.49 10.16
CA VAL A 223 12.27 -13.34 11.36
C VAL A 223 10.89 -13.99 11.43
N TYR A 224 9.82 -13.28 11.09
CA TYR A 224 8.47 -13.86 11.11
C TYR A 224 8.26 -14.93 10.03
N ILE A 225 8.82 -14.74 8.84
CA ILE A 225 8.70 -15.72 7.75
C ILE A 225 9.51 -16.99 8.05
N SER A 226 10.59 -16.88 8.83
CA SER A 226 11.42 -18.02 9.22
C SER A 226 10.87 -18.86 10.39
N GLN A 227 9.71 -18.51 10.94
CA GLN A 227 9.00 -19.25 11.99
C GLN A 227 7.98 -20.20 11.37
#